data_AF-A0A1C5G1I7-F1
#
_entry.id   AF-A0A1C5G1I7-F1
#
_cell.length_a   1.000
_cell.length_b   1.000
_cell.length_c   1.000
_cell.angle_alpha   90.00
_cell.angle_beta   90.00
_cell.angle_gamma   90.00
#
_symmetry.space_group_name_H-M   'P 1'
#
loop_
_entity.id
_entity.type
_entity.pdbx_description
1 polymer ?
#
loop_
_entity_poly.entity_id
_entity_poly.type
_entity_poly.pdbx_seq_one_letter_code
_entity_poly.pdbx_strand_id
1 'polypeptide(L)' 'KEWEPRWRDGALAAARRTGEQLTALAEGDPSHLAEARVTATGPSRRGGYGMCGRRDEYELPGVTLPYYGE' A
#
# COMPACT_ATOMS: atom_id res chain seq x y z
N LYS A 1 8.53 -20.53 -12.52
CA LYS A 1 8.85 -19.35 -11.67
C LYS A 1 7.66 -18.39 -11.70
N GLU A 2 6.61 -18.65 -10.93
CA GLU A 2 5.39 -17.81 -10.93
C GLU A 2 5.58 -16.46 -10.22
N TRP A 3 6.60 -16.34 -9.38
CA TRP A 3 6.90 -15.10 -8.66
C TRP A 3 7.35 -13.98 -9.60
N GLU A 4 8.02 -14.32 -10.70
CA GLU A 4 8.73 -13.36 -11.54
C GLU A 4 7.77 -12.46 -12.34
N PRO A 5 6.72 -12.98 -13.01
CA PRO A 5 5.68 -12.13 -13.60
C PRO A 5 4.96 -11.29 -12.54
N ARG A 6 4.59 -11.86 -11.38
CA ARG A 6 3.90 -11.13 -10.30
C ARG A 6 4.70 -9.94 -9.77
N TRP A 7 6.01 -10.12 -9.63
CA TRP A 7 6.91 -9.05 -9.21
C TRP A 7 7.03 -7.96 -10.29
N ARG A 8 7.17 -8.34 -11.56
CA ARG A 8 7.27 -7.39 -12.68
C ARG A 8 6.01 -6.56 -12.84
N ASP A 9 4.85 -7.21 -12.86
CA ASP A 9 3.57 -6.58 -13.13
C ASP A 9 3.01 -5.85 -11.91
N GLY A 10 3.47 -6.20 -10.70
CA GLY A 10 3.11 -5.52 -9.46
C GLY A 10 4.15 -4.48 -9.05
N ALA A 11 5.06 -4.90 -8.15
CA ALA A 11 5.96 -3.99 -7.44
C ALA A 11 6.90 -3.20 -8.37
N LEU A 12 7.45 -3.84 -9.41
CA LEU A 12 8.36 -3.16 -10.34
C LEU A 12 7.63 -2.14 -11.21
N ALA A 13 6.46 -2.48 -11.74
CA ALA A 13 5.64 -1.55 -12.52
C ALA A 13 5.25 -0.31 -11.70
N ALA A 14 4.86 -0.50 -10.44
CA ALA A 14 4.56 0.60 -9.53
C ALA A 14 5.78 1.50 -9.30
N ALA A 15 6.95 0.93 -9.01
CA ALA A 15 8.18 1.68 -8.78
C ALA A 15 8.61 2.51 -10.00
N ARG A 16 8.48 1.94 -11.22
CA ARG A 16 8.79 2.66 -12.47
C ARG A 16 7.87 3.85 -12.70
N ARG A 17 6.56 3.66 -12.53
CA ARG A 17 5.57 4.75 -12.65
C ARG A 17 5.87 5.88 -11.67
N THR A 18 6.23 5.56 -10.42
CA THR A 18 6.65 6.57 -9.45
C THR A 18 7.87 7.35 -9.94
N GLY A 19 8.85 6.67 -10.53
CA GLY A 19 10.02 7.34 -11.13
C GLY A 19 9.64 8.35 -12.21
N GLU A 20 8.76 7.96 -13.14
CA GLU A 20 8.23 8.84 -14.19
C GLU A 20 7.54 10.09 -13.60
N GLN A 21 6.71 9.89 -12.57
CA GLN A 21 6.02 10.99 -11.88
C GLN A 21 7.00 11.93 -11.18
N LEU A 22 8.04 11.39 -10.51
CA LEU A 22 9.06 12.21 -9.87
C LEU A 22 9.89 13.01 -10.89
N THR A 23 10.21 12.43 -12.05
CA THR A 23 10.85 13.17 -13.15
C THR A 23 9.97 14.32 -13.63
N ALA A 24 8.67 14.08 -13.85
CA ALA A 24 7.73 15.14 -14.23
C ALA A 24 7.69 16.27 -13.18
N LEU A 25 7.65 15.94 -11.89
CA LEU A 25 7.72 16.94 -10.81
C LEU A 25 9.03 17.74 -10.85
N ALA A 26 10.17 17.10 -11.09
CA ALA A 26 11.46 17.77 -11.19
C ALA A 26 11.53 18.73 -12.39
N GLU A 27 10.80 18.43 -13.46
CA GLU A 27 10.65 19.27 -14.65
C GLU A 27 9.56 20.35 -14.50
N GLY A 28 8.83 20.37 -13.37
CA GLY A 28 7.79 21.34 -13.09
C GLY A 28 6.42 20.99 -13.66
N ASP A 29 6.17 19.72 -14.01
CA ASP A 29 4.87 19.21 -14.45
C ASP A 29 4.10 18.49 -13.32
N PRO A 30 3.12 19.17 -12.69
CA PRO A 30 2.27 18.57 -11.66
C PRO A 30 1.00 17.91 -12.22
N SER A 31 0.85 17.73 -13.53
CA SER A 31 -0.43 17.32 -14.14
C SER A 31 -1.01 16.03 -13.54
N HIS A 32 -0.17 15.04 -13.22
CA HIS A 32 -0.61 13.80 -12.57
C HIS A 32 -1.14 14.00 -11.13
N LEU A 33 -0.84 15.13 -10.48
CA LEU A 33 -1.36 15.46 -9.15
C LEU A 33 -2.83 15.92 -9.20
N ALA A 34 -3.30 16.46 -10.33
CA ALA A 34 -4.69 16.88 -10.49
C ALA A 34 -5.68 15.70 -10.37
N GLU A 35 -5.24 14.51 -10.75
CA GLU A 35 -6.01 13.26 -10.66
C GLU A 35 -5.67 12.45 -9.39
N ALA A 36 -4.66 12.88 -8.63
CA ALA A 36 -4.21 12.15 -7.46
C ALA A 36 -5.22 12.25 -6.30
N ARG A 37 -5.32 11.17 -5.52
CA ARG A 37 -6.14 11.10 -4.31
C ARG A 37 -5.28 10.70 -3.12
N VAL A 38 -5.39 11.46 -2.04
CA VAL A 38 -4.87 11.04 -0.73
C VAL A 38 -5.97 10.28 0.00
N THR A 39 -5.67 9.04 0.40
CA THR A 39 -6.54 8.24 1.26
C THR A 39 -5.82 8.02 2.59
N ALA A 40 -6.48 8.36 3.69
CA ALA A 40 -6.04 7.94 5.01
C ALA A 40 -6.68 6.60 5.33
N THR A 41 -5.88 5.69 5.90
CA THR A 41 -6.38 4.46 6.52
C THR A 41 -6.01 4.48 8.00
N GLY A 42 -6.90 3.94 8.82
CA GLY A 42 -6.67 3.68 10.23
C GLY A 42 -6.64 2.18 10.49
N PRO A 43 -6.11 1.76 11.64
CA PRO A 43 -6.16 0.35 12.02
C PRO A 43 -7.63 -0.09 12.16
N SER A 44 -7.95 -1.24 11.58
CA SER A 44 -9.28 -1.87 11.72
C SER A 44 -9.49 -2.36 13.16
N ARG A 45 -8.40 -2.70 13.85
CA ARG A 45 -8.42 -3.02 15.28
C ARG A 45 -7.24 -2.39 15.99
N ARG A 46 -7.52 -1.69 17.09
CA ARG A 46 -6.50 -1.10 17.95
C ARG A 46 -6.16 -2.02 19.11
N GLY A 47 -4.86 -2.14 19.40
CA GLY A 47 -4.36 -2.91 20.51
C GLY A 47 -4.79 -4.39 20.49
N GLY A 48 -4.74 -5.07 19.36
CA GLY A 48 -4.71 -6.53 19.35
C GLY A 48 -3.46 -7.05 20.07
N TYR A 49 -3.45 -8.33 20.44
CA TYR A 49 -2.26 -8.99 20.96
C TYR A 49 -1.38 -9.49 19.79
N GLY A 50 -0.08 -9.23 19.88
CA GLY A 50 0.95 -9.74 18.98
C GLY A 50 2.10 -10.35 19.77
N MET A 51 3.08 -10.93 19.07
CA MET A 51 4.20 -11.64 19.72
C MET A 51 5.04 -10.73 20.64
N CYS A 52 5.06 -9.42 20.39
CA CYS A 52 5.82 -8.44 21.18
C CYS A 52 4.96 -7.54 22.08
N GLY A 53 3.67 -7.83 22.28
CA GLY A 53 2.76 -7.00 23.09
C GLY A 53 1.52 -6.53 22.33
N ARG A 54 1.18 -5.24 22.42
CA ARG A 54 0.01 -4.67 21.71
C ARG A 54 0.38 -4.29 20.27
N ARG A 55 -0.53 -4.56 19.33
CA ARG A 55 -0.40 -4.26 17.90
C ARG A 55 -1.68 -3.63 17.38
N ASP A 56 -1.54 -2.60 16.55
CA ASP A 56 -2.63 -2.09 15.73
C ASP A 56 -2.68 -2.88 14.42
N GLU A 57 -3.86 -3.36 14.06
CA GLU A 57 -4.09 -4.28 12.94
C GLU A 57 -4.75 -3.54 11.78
N TYR A 58 -4.34 -3.86 10.55
CA TYR A 58 -4.89 -3.29 9.32
C TYR A 58 -5.47 -4.42 8.48
N GLU A 59 -6.74 -4.29 8.13
CA GLU A 59 -7.41 -5.24 7.25
C GLU A 59 -7.00 -5.01 5.79
N LEU A 60 -6.50 -6.08 5.19
CA LEU A 60 -6.30 -6.20 3.76
C LEU A 60 -7.34 -7.18 3.23
N PRO A 61 -8.32 -6.72 2.43
CA PRO A 61 -9.36 -7.59 1.88
C PRO A 61 -8.77 -8.83 1.20
N GLY A 62 -9.28 -10.01 1.56
CA GLY A 62 -8.82 -11.30 1.00
C GLY A 62 -7.47 -11.80 1.53
N VAL A 63 -6.81 -11.07 2.43
CA VAL A 63 -5.52 -11.46 3.03
C VAL A 63 -5.62 -11.53 4.56
N THR A 64 -6.24 -10.54 5.19
CA THR A 64 -6.46 -10.53 6.64
C THR A 64 -7.72 -11.35 6.97
N LEU A 65 -7.57 -12.38 7.80
CA LEU A 65 -8.71 -13.15 8.29
C LEU A 65 -9.58 -12.28 9.23
N PRO A 66 -10.91 -12.38 9.16
CA PRO A 66 -11.80 -11.67 10.07
C PRO A 66 -11.56 -12.13 11.51
N TYR A 67 -11.43 -11.16 12.42
CA TYR A 67 -11.36 -11.42 13.85
C TYR A 67 -12.77 -11.36 14.45
N TYR A 68 -13.23 -12.46 15.06
CA TYR A 68 -14.59 -12.58 15.60
C TYR A 68 -14.71 -12.31 17.10
N GLY A 69 -13.64 -11.86 17.77
CA GLY A 69 -13.61 -11.69 19.22
C GLY A 69 -12.93 -12.85 19.96
N GLU A 70 -12.98 -12.80 21.29
CA GLU A 70 -12.86 -13.96 22.19
C GLU A 70 -14.26 -14.39 22.64
#